data_AF-A0A0G4IIP0-F1
#
_entry.id   AF-A0A0G4IIP0-F1
#
_cell.length_a   1.000
_cell.length_b   1.000
_cell.length_c   1.000
_cell.angle_alpha   90.00
_cell.angle_beta   90.00
_cell.angle_gamma   90.00
#
_symmetry.space_group_name_H-M   'P 1'
#
loop_
_entity.id
_entity.type
_entity.pdbx_description
1 polymer ?
#
loop_
_entity_poly.entity_id
_entity_poly.type
_entity_poly.pdbx_seq_one_letter_code
_entity_poly.pdbx_strand_id
1 'polypeptide(L)'
;LQAAGSVKTAERWLIDRIGQAPNTALGWFRAGVGFYNKHQFEYAIDCFQKSVALDPLNYNAFQIMARACIAVNRREDAIEALRQSVKLDNPSDWQLLVELTSNHEASANPP
;
A
#
# COMPACT_ATOMS: atom_id res chain seq x y z
N LEU A 1 -3.66 -33.21 -0.73
CA LEU A 1 -2.30 -32.64 -0.79
C LEU A 1 -2.40 -31.24 -1.38
N GLN A 2 -2.71 -30.25 -0.55
CA GLN A 2 -2.86 -28.87 -1.00
C GLN A 2 -1.45 -28.33 -1.23
N ALA A 3 -1.09 -28.06 -2.48
CA ALA A 3 0.05 -27.23 -2.80
C ALA A 3 -0.26 -25.84 -2.24
N ALA A 4 0.18 -25.58 -1.00
CA ALA A 4 0.26 -24.25 -0.45
C ALA A 4 1.27 -23.50 -1.32
N GLY A 5 0.78 -22.86 -2.38
CA GLY A 5 1.54 -21.89 -3.14
C GLY A 5 2.03 -20.86 -2.14
N SER A 6 3.33 -20.94 -1.80
CA SER A 6 3.95 -20.10 -0.78
C SER A 6 3.54 -18.65 -1.04
N VAL A 7 2.75 -18.07 -0.12
CA VAL A 7 2.44 -16.64 -0.16
C VAL A 7 3.77 -15.91 -0.21
N LYS A 8 4.02 -15.20 -1.31
CA LYS A 8 5.26 -14.46 -1.53
C LYS A 8 5.14 -13.15 -0.75
N THR A 9 5.71 -13.09 0.45
CA THR A 9 5.78 -11.86 1.26
C THR A 9 7.08 -11.12 0.98
N ALA A 10 7.06 -9.80 1.16
CA ALA A 10 8.25 -8.95 1.06
C ALA A 10 9.27 -9.35 2.13
N GLU A 11 8.81 -9.68 3.34
CA GLU A 11 9.64 -10.16 4.43
C GLU A 11 10.46 -11.39 4.05
N ARG A 12 9.81 -12.41 3.48
CA ARG A 12 10.51 -13.62 3.03
C ARG A 12 11.51 -13.32 1.94
N TRP A 13 11.12 -12.48 0.96
CA TRP A 13 12.03 -12.07 -0.10
C TRP A 13 13.29 -11.39 0.46
N LEU A 14 13.12 -10.48 1.44
CA LEU A 14 14.21 -9.74 2.06
C LEU A 14 15.12 -10.67 2.86
N ILE A 15 14.57 -11.63 3.61
CA ILE A 15 15.37 -12.63 4.32
C ILE A 15 16.14 -13.51 3.34
N ASP A 16 15.48 -14.02 2.29
CA ASP A 16 16.10 -14.96 1.34
C ASP A 16 17.15 -14.30 0.42
N ARG A 17 17.07 -12.97 0.18
CA ARG A 17 17.94 -12.24 -0.76
C ARG A 17 18.91 -11.27 -0.10
N ILE A 18 18.53 -10.69 1.03
CA ILE A 18 19.31 -9.67 1.76
C ILE A 18 19.78 -10.21 3.11
N GLY A 19 19.19 -11.29 3.63
CA GLY A 19 19.57 -11.91 4.90
C GLY A 19 18.90 -11.31 6.13
N GLN A 20 18.07 -10.26 5.96
CA GLN A 20 17.35 -9.61 7.06
C GLN A 20 16.09 -8.90 6.57
N ALA A 21 15.12 -8.72 7.47
CA ALA A 21 13.93 -7.90 7.25
C ALA A 21 13.93 -6.69 8.20
N PRO A 22 13.32 -5.55 7.80
CA PRO A 22 13.11 -4.42 8.69
C PRO A 22 12.26 -4.80 9.91
N ASN A 23 12.44 -4.06 11.02
CA ASN A 23 11.62 -4.20 12.23
C ASN A 23 11.03 -2.87 12.71
N THR A 24 11.23 -1.79 11.95
CA THR A 24 10.69 -0.45 12.23
C THR A 24 9.75 -0.01 11.12
N ALA A 25 8.78 0.87 11.45
CA ALA A 25 7.88 1.46 10.47
C ALA A 25 8.66 2.11 9.31
N LEU A 26 9.64 2.96 9.63
CA LEU A 26 10.49 3.63 8.64
C LEU A 26 11.28 2.63 7.77
N GLY A 27 11.77 1.53 8.35
CA GLY A 27 12.47 0.50 7.61
C GLY A 27 11.56 -0.22 6.60
N TRP A 28 10.35 -0.58 7.01
CA TRP A 28 9.33 -1.15 6.12
C TRP A 28 8.90 -0.17 5.03
N PHE A 29 8.69 1.09 5.37
CA PHE A 29 8.39 2.14 4.40
C PHE A 29 9.49 2.27 3.34
N ARG A 30 10.75 2.35 3.75
CA ARG A 30 11.91 2.44 2.83
C ARG A 30 12.04 1.20 1.96
N ALA A 31 11.83 0.00 2.51
CA ALA A 31 11.81 -1.22 1.74
C ALA A 31 10.67 -1.21 0.70
N GLY A 32 9.47 -0.75 1.09
CA GLY A 32 8.32 -0.59 0.21
C GLY A 32 8.60 0.36 -0.95
N VAL A 33 9.20 1.54 -0.68
CA VAL A 33 9.66 2.48 -1.72
C VAL A 33 10.65 1.81 -2.67
N GLY A 34 11.59 1.02 -2.13
CA GLY A 34 12.55 0.27 -2.93
C GLY A 34 11.89 -0.74 -3.89
N PHE A 35 10.89 -1.49 -3.42
CA PHE A 35 10.11 -2.40 -4.25
C PHE A 35 9.24 -1.65 -5.26
N TYR A 36 8.61 -0.55 -4.86
CA TYR A 36 7.78 0.29 -5.72
C TYR A 36 8.57 0.83 -6.92
N ASN A 37 9.77 1.35 -6.67
CA ASN A 37 10.67 1.86 -7.71
C ASN A 37 11.17 0.77 -8.67
N LYS A 38 11.10 -0.50 -8.26
CA LYS A 38 11.40 -1.67 -9.10
C LYS A 38 10.15 -2.26 -9.75
N HIS A 39 9.00 -1.60 -9.66
CA HIS A 39 7.69 -2.08 -10.13
C HIS A 39 7.25 -3.42 -9.51
N GLN A 40 7.80 -3.77 -8.35
CA GLN A 40 7.43 -4.97 -7.60
C GLN A 40 6.29 -4.63 -6.63
N PHE A 41 5.15 -4.26 -7.21
CA PHE A 41 4.06 -3.62 -6.48
C PHE A 41 3.45 -4.47 -5.36
N GLU A 42 3.32 -5.79 -5.52
CA GLU A 42 2.80 -6.66 -4.45
C GLU A 42 3.71 -6.67 -3.20
N TYR A 43 5.04 -6.71 -3.39
CA TYR A 43 5.98 -6.59 -2.26
C TYR A 43 5.98 -5.18 -1.68
N ALA A 44 5.79 -4.16 -2.52
CA ALA A 44 5.67 -2.78 -2.04
C ALA A 44 4.44 -2.63 -1.13
N ILE A 45 3.28 -3.16 -1.55
CA ILE A 45 2.03 -3.14 -0.77
C ILE A 45 2.24 -3.85 0.58
N ASP A 46 2.81 -5.06 0.61
CA ASP A 46 3.08 -5.79 1.86
C ASP A 46 4.00 -4.98 2.81
N CYS A 47 5.05 -4.36 2.27
CA CYS A 47 5.91 -3.46 3.04
C CYS A 47 5.16 -2.24 3.60
N PHE A 48 4.32 -1.59 2.80
CA PHE A 48 3.56 -0.43 3.26
C PHE A 48 2.51 -0.82 4.31
N GLN A 49 1.84 -1.96 4.15
CA GLN A 49 0.92 -2.51 5.16
C GLN A 49 1.63 -2.74 6.49
N LYS A 50 2.82 -3.36 6.48
CA LYS A 50 3.64 -3.52 7.69
C LYS A 50 4.09 -2.17 8.27
N SER A 51 4.42 -1.19 7.43
CA SER A 51 4.77 0.16 7.89
C SER A 51 3.62 0.84 8.61
N VAL A 52 2.42 0.87 8.01
CA VAL A 52 1.26 1.57 8.60
C VAL A 52 0.68 0.85 9.81
N ALA A 53 0.89 -0.47 9.91
CA ALA A 53 0.58 -1.23 11.12
C ALA A 53 1.45 -0.82 12.32
N LEU A 54 2.70 -0.40 12.08
CA LEU A 54 3.63 0.06 13.12
C LEU A 54 3.53 1.57 13.37
N ASP A 55 3.25 2.36 12.33
CA ASP A 55 3.02 3.80 12.40
C ASP A 55 1.81 4.20 11.54
N PRO A 56 0.61 4.28 12.14
CA PRO A 56 -0.62 4.57 11.42
C PRO A 56 -0.75 6.06 11.02
N LEU A 57 0.22 6.91 11.35
CA LEU A 57 0.18 8.34 11.02
C LEU A 57 1.01 8.68 9.77
N ASN A 58 1.64 7.69 9.14
CA ASN A 58 2.45 7.88 7.95
C ASN A 58 1.58 7.98 6.68
N TYR A 59 1.05 9.18 6.40
CA TYR A 59 0.26 9.43 5.18
C TYR A 59 1.04 9.12 3.89
N ASN A 60 2.37 9.29 3.87
CA ASN A 60 3.19 8.96 2.70
C ASN A 60 3.15 7.46 2.40
N ALA A 61 3.12 6.60 3.42
CA ALA A 61 2.98 5.16 3.23
C ALA A 61 1.61 4.82 2.63
N PHE A 62 0.53 5.43 3.12
CA PHE A 62 -0.81 5.25 2.56
C PHE A 62 -0.91 5.73 1.10
N GLN A 63 -0.37 6.92 0.80
CA GLN A 63 -0.37 7.47 -0.55
C GLN A 63 0.32 6.55 -1.56
N ILE A 64 1.54 6.09 -1.25
CA ILE A 64 2.32 5.26 -2.19
C ILE A 64 1.72 3.85 -2.26
N MET A 65 1.18 3.33 -1.15
CA MET A 65 0.42 2.08 -1.14
C MET A 65 -0.78 2.15 -2.09
N ALA A 66 -1.54 3.25 -2.07
CA ALA A 66 -2.66 3.42 -2.99
C ALA A 66 -2.22 3.35 -4.45
N ARG A 67 -1.13 4.04 -4.82
CA ARG A 67 -0.58 3.99 -6.18
C ARG A 67 -0.11 2.59 -6.57
N ALA A 68 0.50 1.87 -5.63
CA ALA A 68 0.89 0.48 -5.84
C ALA A 68 -0.33 -0.42 -6.07
N CYS A 69 -1.40 -0.25 -5.27
CA CYS A 69 -2.66 -0.97 -5.43
C CYS A 69 -3.33 -0.69 -6.78
N ILE A 70 -3.33 0.57 -7.25
CA ILE A 70 -3.81 0.92 -8.60
C ILE A 70 -3.02 0.16 -9.67
N ALA A 71 -1.69 0.10 -9.55
CA ALA A 71 -0.82 -0.56 -10.52
C ALA A 71 -1.05 -2.08 -10.64
N VAL A 72 -1.61 -2.72 -9.60
CA VAL A 72 -2.00 -4.14 -9.60
C VAL A 72 -3.51 -4.36 -9.69
N ASN A 73 -4.26 -3.32 -10.06
CA ASN A 73 -5.72 -3.36 -10.21
C ASN A 73 -6.49 -3.75 -8.94
N ARG A 74 -5.94 -3.44 -7.75
CA ARG A 74 -6.60 -3.57 -6.44
C ARG A 74 -7.25 -2.25 -6.05
N ARG A 75 -8.31 -1.88 -6.78
CA ARG A 75 -8.93 -0.54 -6.70
C ARG A 75 -9.50 -0.24 -5.31
N GLU A 76 -10.16 -1.20 -4.69
CA GLU A 76 -10.80 -1.06 -3.38
C GLU A 76 -9.75 -0.77 -2.28
N ASP A 77 -8.63 -1.50 -2.32
CA ASP A 77 -7.52 -1.27 -1.41
C ASP A 77 -6.86 0.10 -1.63
N ALA A 78 -6.80 0.56 -2.88
CA ALA A 78 -6.32 1.90 -3.19
C ALA A 78 -7.24 3.00 -2.62
N ILE A 79 -8.56 2.82 -2.73
CA ILE A 79 -9.55 3.75 -2.18
C ILE A 79 -9.40 3.83 -0.65
N GLU A 80 -9.28 2.69 0.04
CA GLU A 80 -9.13 2.68 1.50
C GLU A 80 -7.83 3.37 1.92
N ALA A 81 -6.72 3.09 1.24
CA ALA A 81 -5.45 3.76 1.49
C ALA A 81 -5.54 5.28 1.29
N LEU A 82 -6.20 5.74 0.21
CA LEU A 82 -6.40 7.18 -0.03
C LEU A 82 -7.29 7.83 1.03
N ARG A 83 -8.35 7.15 1.51
CA ARG A 83 -9.17 7.66 2.62
C ARG A 83 -8.35 7.90 3.87
N GLN A 84 -7.45 6.97 4.22
CA GLN A 84 -6.56 7.15 5.36
C GLN A 84 -5.55 8.29 5.11
N SER A 85 -4.95 8.39 3.92
CA SER A 85 -4.03 9.47 3.56
C SER A 85 -4.69 10.86 3.67
N VAL A 86 -5.90 11.02 3.13
CA VAL A 86 -6.68 12.26 3.20
C VAL A 86 -7.05 12.62 4.64
N LYS A 87 -7.43 11.63 5.45
CA LYS A 87 -7.75 11.83 6.88
C LYS A 87 -6.55 12.31 7.69
N LEU A 88 -5.33 12.01 7.25
CA LEU A 88 -4.07 12.43 7.85
C LEU A 88 -3.52 13.73 7.25
N ASP A 89 -4.40 14.57 6.69
CA ASP A 89 -4.09 15.89 6.14
C ASP A 89 -3.18 15.90 4.91
N ASN A 90 -3.27 14.89 4.03
CA ASN A 90 -2.72 14.98 2.67
C ASN A 90 -3.82 15.32 1.63
N PRO A 91 -4.19 16.61 1.48
CA PRO A 91 -5.32 17.01 0.65
C PRO A 91 -5.09 16.75 -0.85
N SER A 92 -3.83 16.62 -1.28
CA SER A 92 -3.46 16.30 -2.67
C SER A 92 -4.00 14.94 -3.14
N ASP A 93 -4.31 14.04 -2.21
CA ASP A 93 -4.85 12.72 -2.52
C ASP A 93 -6.38 12.72 -2.70
N TRP A 94 -7.07 13.82 -2.33
CA TRP A 94 -8.52 13.94 -2.52
C TRP A 94 -8.93 13.80 -3.99
N GLN A 95 -8.16 14.39 -4.91
CA GLN A 95 -8.46 14.32 -6.34
C GLN A 95 -8.41 12.87 -6.85
N LEU A 96 -7.38 12.11 -6.47
CA LEU A 96 -7.25 10.71 -6.87
C LEU A 96 -8.32 9.84 -6.20
N LEU A 97 -8.70 10.15 -4.95
CA LEU A 97 -9.81 9.49 -4.28
C LEU A 97 -11.12 9.69 -5.05
N VAL A 98 -11.44 10.94 -5.42
CA VAL A 98 -12.62 11.27 -6.22
C VAL A 98 -12.57 10.59 -7.58
N GLU A 99 -11.44 10.58 -8.30
CA GLU A 99 -11.34 9.86 -9.57
C GLU A 99 -11.65 8.36 -9.41
N LEU A 100 -11.18 7.75 -8.32
CA LEU A 100 -11.42 6.34 -8.04
C LEU A 100 -12.83 6.06 -7.52
N THR A 101 -13.50 7.01 -6.87
CA THR A 101 -14.89 6.85 -6.40
C THR A 101 -15.92 7.35 -7.39
N SER A 102 -15.65 8.32 -8.27
CA SER A 102 -16.66 8.86 -9.19
C SER A 102 -17.02 7.89 -10.32
N ASN A 103 -16.13 6.98 -10.70
CA ASN A 103 -16.53 5.82 -11.53
C ASN A 103 -17.39 4.80 -10.75
N HIS A 104 -17.50 4.95 -9.43
CA HIS A 104 -18.33 4.15 -8.53
C HIS A 104 -19.58 4.93 -8.05
N GLU A 105 -19.58 6.27 -8.08
CA GLU A 105 -20.67 7.19 -7.67
C GLU A 105 -21.84 7.27 -8.65
N ALA A 106 -21.97 6.28 -9.56
CA ALA A 106 -23.31 5.83 -9.92
C ALA A 106 -24.05 5.17 -8.73
N SER A 107 -23.37 4.90 -7.59
CA SER A 107 -23.93 4.10 -6.49
C SER A 107 -23.83 4.66 -5.07
N ALA A 108 -23.04 5.69 -4.74
CA ALA A 108 -22.95 6.13 -3.32
C ALA A 108 -22.39 7.54 -3.14
N ASN A 109 -23.30 8.51 -3.00
CA ASN A 109 -23.01 9.86 -2.53
C ASN A 109 -22.96 9.85 -0.98
N PRO A 110 -21.94 10.42 -0.30
CA PRO A 110 -22.04 10.71 1.13
C PRO A 110 -22.70 12.09 1.38
N PRO A 111 -23.23 12.34 2.60
CA PRO A 111 -24.04 13.52 2.93
C PRO A 111 -23.27 14.85 2.95
#